data_AF-A0A1A3N609-F1
#
_entry.id   AF-A0A1A3N609-F1
#
_cell.length_a   1.000
_cell.length_b   1.000
_cell.length_c   1.000
_cell.angle_alpha   90.00
_cell.angle_beta   90.00
_cell.angle_gamma   90.00
#
_symmetry.space_group_name_H-M   'P 1'
#
loop_
_entity.id
_entity.type
_entity.pdbx_description
1 polymer ?
#
loop_
_entity_poly.entity_id
_entity_poly.type
_entity_poly.pdbx_seq_one_letter_code
_entity_poly.pdbx_strand_id
1 'polypeptide(L)' 'MRTAEAHVIAARLAGASEVFPIKQADDWDSTARVTATGDAITVVVTDHMGRATREYRAVIQQVAAGP' A
#
# COMPACT_ATOMS: atom_id res chain seq x y z
N MET A 1 10.14 -1.96 17.96
CA MET A 1 8.89 -2.75 17.94
C MET A 1 7.81 -2.17 17.01
N ARG A 2 7.71 -0.84 16.79
CA ARG A 2 6.72 -0.20 15.87
C ARG A 2 6.86 -0.55 14.37
N THR A 3 8.06 -0.84 13.88
CA THR A 3 8.32 -1.05 12.43
C THR A 3 7.67 -2.32 11.89
N ALA A 4 7.55 -3.37 12.71
CA ALA A 4 6.93 -4.63 12.31
C ALA A 4 5.40 -4.48 12.16
N GLU A 5 4.77 -3.70 13.04
CA GLU A 5 3.33 -3.46 13.02
C GLU A 5 2.92 -2.64 11.79
N ALA A 6 3.67 -1.58 11.47
CA ALA A 6 3.46 -0.79 10.26
C ALA A 6 3.60 -1.65 8.98
N HIS A 7 4.57 -2.56 8.93
CA HIS A 7 4.72 -3.49 7.80
C HIS A 7 3.57 -4.50 7.69
N VAL A 8 3.06 -5.02 8.81
CA VAL A 8 1.91 -5.94 8.81
C VAL A 8 0.64 -5.21 8.39
N ILE A 9 0.42 -3.99 8.87
CA ILE A 9 -0.69 -3.12 8.44
C ILE A 9 -0.58 -2.83 6.94
N ALA A 10 0.63 -2.50 6.46
CA ALA A 10 0.88 -2.23 5.04
C ALA A 10 0.60 -3.45 4.16
N ALA A 11 1.07 -4.63 4.56
CA ALA A 11 0.82 -5.89 3.85
C ALA A 11 -0.68 -6.23 3.82
N ARG A 12 -1.39 -6.03 4.94
CA ARG A 12 -2.83 -6.25 5.01
C ARG A 12 -3.63 -5.23 4.20
N LEU A 13 -3.26 -3.95 4.22
CA LEU A 13 -3.90 -2.94 3.38
C LEU A 13 -3.67 -3.25 1.90
N ALA A 14 -2.46 -3.58 1.48
CA ALA A 14 -2.19 -3.89 0.08
C ALA A 14 -2.96 -5.13 -0.42
N GLY A 15 -3.14 -6.14 0.44
CA GLY A 15 -3.89 -7.35 0.08
C GLY A 15 -5.42 -7.22 0.15
N ALA A 16 -5.95 -6.28 0.94
CA ALA A 16 -7.40 -6.16 1.19
C ALA A 16 -8.05 -4.89 0.63
N SER A 17 -7.26 -3.91 0.17
CA SER A 17 -7.77 -2.58 -0.13
C SER A 17 -8.34 -2.46 -1.54
N GLU A 18 -9.65 -2.27 -1.62
CA GLU A 18 -10.34 -1.73 -2.81
C GLU A 18 -9.87 -0.29 -3.15
N VAL A 19 -9.16 0.38 -2.22
CA VAL A 19 -8.70 1.76 -2.34
C VAL A 19 -7.44 1.88 -3.22
N PHE A 20 -6.70 0.80 -3.42
CA PHE A 20 -5.53 0.76 -4.31
C PHE A 20 -5.81 -0.17 -5.50
N PRO A 21 -6.70 0.23 -6.42
CA PRO A 21 -7.17 -0.66 -7.47
C PRO A 21 -6.00 -1.09 -8.35
N ILE A 22 -5.65 -2.37 -8.28
CA ILE A 22 -4.79 -3.05 -9.25
C ILE A 22 -5.69 -3.28 -10.46
N LYS A 23 -5.62 -2.35 -11.43
CA LYS A 23 -6.38 -2.50 -12.67
C LYS A 23 -5.64 -3.47 -13.58
N GLN A 24 -6.37 -4.41 -14.15
CA GLN A 24 -5.91 -5.15 -15.30
C GLN A 24 -5.88 -4.20 -16.50
N ALA A 25 -4.74 -4.08 -17.16
CA ALA A 25 -4.58 -3.30 -18.37
C ALA A 25 -3.94 -4.22 -19.41
N ASP A 26 -4.52 -4.25 -20.61
CA ASP A 26 -4.07 -5.11 -21.70
C ASP A 26 -4.00 -6.60 -21.31
N ASP A 27 -4.99 -7.12 -20.57
CA ASP A 27 -5.05 -8.51 -20.05
C ASP A 27 -3.97 -8.90 -19.02
N TRP A 28 -3.10 -7.99 -18.61
CA TRP A 28 -2.11 -8.23 -17.56
C TRP A 28 -2.39 -7.45 -16.27
N ASP A 29 -2.06 -8.08 -15.15
CA ASP A 29 -2.16 -7.45 -13.84
C ASP A 29 -1.06 -6.41 -13.64
N SER A 30 -1.46 -5.27 -13.09
CA SER A 30 -0.53 -4.26 -12.57
C SER A 30 0.26 -4.81 -11.36
N THR A 31 1.44 -4.25 -11.10
CA THR A 31 2.23 -4.59 -9.90
C THR A 31 2.06 -3.53 -8.83
N ALA A 32 1.91 -3.94 -7.57
CA ALA A 32 1.93 -3.05 -6.41
C ALA A 32 3.22 -3.23 -5.60
N ARG A 33 3.94 -2.14 -5.37
CA ARG A 33 5.08 -2.08 -4.44
C ARG A 33 4.66 -1.29 -3.21
N VAL A 34 4.89 -1.88 -2.04
CA VAL A 34 4.50 -1.30 -0.76
C VAL A 34 5.74 -1.01 0.07
N THR A 35 5.84 0.19 0.61
CA THR A 35 6.87 0.58 1.56
C THR A 35 6.24 1.18 2.80
N ALA A 36 6.73 0.80 3.97
CA ALA A 36 6.34 1.39 5.24
C ALA A 36 7.54 2.12 5.85
N THR A 37 7.37 3.38 6.23
CA THR A 37 8.41 4.21 6.85
C THR A 37 7.80 5.04 7.96
N GLY A 38 8.23 4.79 9.19
CA GLY A 38 7.65 5.44 10.37
C GLY A 38 6.16 5.12 10.50
N ASP A 39 5.34 6.16 10.41
CA ASP A 39 3.87 6.13 10.45
C ASP A 39 3.23 6.20 9.05
N ALA A 40 4.01 6.17 7.98
CA ALA A 40 3.50 6.27 6.62
C ALA A 40 3.62 4.93 5.88
N ILE A 41 2.59 4.62 5.09
CA ILE A 41 2.59 3.56 4.09
C ILE A 41 2.49 4.23 2.72
N THR A 42 3.46 3.96 1.85
CA THR A 42 3.41 4.33 0.44
C THR A 42 3.14 3.09 -0.40
N VAL A 43 2.17 3.19 -1.31
CA VAL A 43 1.83 2.14 -2.27
C VAL A 43 2.01 2.71 -3.66
N VAL A 44 2.87 2.09 -4.45
CA VAL A 44 3.11 2.43 -5.84
C VAL A 44 2.52 1.33 -6.70
N VAL A 45 1.46 1.66 -7.45
CA VAL A 45 0.87 0.76 -8.45
C VAL A 45 1.41 1.15 -9.82
N THR A 46 2.06 0.20 -10.47
CA THR A 46 2.60 0.36 -11.82
C THR A 46 1.87 -0.60 -12.74
N ASP A 47 1.41 -0.10 -13.89
CA ASP A 47 0.85 -1.01 -14.91
C ASP A 47 1.86 -2.06 -15.35
N HIS A 48 1.36 -3.15 -15.95
CA HIS A 48 2.21 -4.26 -16.39
C HIS A 48 3.36 -3.81 -17.30
N MET A 49 3.14 -2.78 -18.12
CA MET A 49 4.12 -2.29 -19.08
C MET A 49 5.08 -1.24 -18.51
N GLY A 50 4.95 -0.88 -17.23
CA GLY A 50 5.78 0.15 -16.60
C GLY A 50 5.45 1.59 -17.00
N ARG A 51 4.34 1.84 -17.70
CA ARG A 51 4.06 3.12 -18.38
C ARG A 51 3.30 4.11 -17.50
N ALA A 52 2.33 3.62 -16.74
CA ALA A 52 1.54 4.40 -15.81
C ALA A 52 1.87 3.99 -14.37
N THR A 53 2.24 4.98 -13.57
CA THR A 53 2.49 4.84 -12.13
C THR A 53 1.48 5.68 -11.37
N ARG A 54 0.90 5.08 -10.33
CA ARG A 54 0.01 5.76 -9.38
C ARG A 54 0.56 5.54 -7.99
N GLU A 55 0.83 6.64 -7.30
CA GLU A 55 1.32 6.62 -5.93
C GLU A 55 0.20 6.99 -4.97
N TYR A 56 0.07 6.18 -3.92
CA TYR A 56 -0.87 6.39 -2.83
C TYR A 56 -0.09 6.45 -1.52
N ARG A 57 -0.54 7.30 -0.60
CA ARG A 57 0.06 7.44 0.73
C ARG A 57 -1.02 7.39 1.79
N ALA A 58 -0.90 6.43 2.71
CA ALA A 58 -1.70 6.35 3.92
C ALA A 58 -0.84 6.76 5.12
N VAL A 59 -1.42 7.54 6.03
CA VAL A 59 -0.78 7.94 7.29
C VAL A 59 -1.48 7.21 8.43
N ILE A 60 -0.71 6.45 9.20
CA ILE A 60 -1.17 5.71 10.37
C ILE A 60 -1.04 6.63 11.57
N GLN A 61 -2.17 7.11 12.07
CA GLN A 61 -2.22 7.84 13.33
C GLN A 61 -2.88 6.99 14.41
N GLN A 62 -2.14 6.75 15.49
CA GLN A 62 -2.72 6.16 16.69
C GLN A 62 -3.63 7.21 17.35
N VAL A 63 -4.94 6.97 17.31
CA VAL A 63 -5.96 7.88 17.86
C VAL A 63 -6.31 7.58 19.32
N ALA A 64 -6.09 6.35 19.76
CA ALA A 64 -6.24 5.93 21.15
C ALA A 64 -5.29 4.76 21.45
N ALA A 65 -4.82 4.68 22.68
CA ALA A 65 -4.18 3.49 23.24
C ALA A 65 -5.15 2.92 24.29
N GLY A 66 -5.53 1.65 24.14
CA GLY A 66 -6.25 0.96 25.20
C GLY A 66 -5.33 0.72 26.42
N PRO A 67 -5.90 0.52 27.62
CA PRO A 67 -5.14 0.11 28.80
C PRO A 67 -4.48 -1.25 28.62
#